data_AF-A0A662KJF6-F1
#
_entry.id   AF-A0A662KJF6-F1
#
_cell.length_a   1.000
_cell.length_b   1.000
_cell.length_c   1.000
_cell.angle_alpha   90.00
_cell.angle_beta   90.00
_cell.angle_gamma   90.00
#
_symmetry.space_group_name_H-M   'P 1'
#
loop_
_entity.id
_entity.type
_entity.pdbx_description
1 polymer ?
#
loop_
_entity_poly.entity_id
_entity_poly.type
_entity_poly.pdbx_seq_one_letter_code
_entity_poly.pdbx_strand_id
1 'polypeptide(L)'
;FHNRVDADATIGVAEVEDPTRHGMIKPGENNQIIDIVEKPSPEKSPSNLGCMGVYIFKPVIFDAIRKTKPGVKNEYQLTDSIKILIDEGYKVFYRKIDGKHIDVGTIEDFKKANLFFSKVYDE
;
A
#
# COMPACT_ATOMS: atom_id res chain seq x y z
N PHE A 1 -12.77 -3.48 -10.63
CA PHE A 1 -12.93 -4.23 -9.36
C PHE A 1 -13.57 -3.39 -8.27
N HIS A 2 -12.99 -2.24 -7.90
CA HIS A 2 -13.50 -1.32 -6.85
C HIS A 2 -15.03 -1.14 -6.89
N ASN A 3 -15.56 -0.68 -8.03
CA ASN A 3 -17.02 -0.49 -8.22
C ASN A 3 -17.83 -1.80 -8.11
N ARG A 4 -17.24 -2.94 -8.50
CA ARG A 4 -17.94 -4.24 -8.51
C ARG A 4 -18.18 -4.80 -7.12
N VAL A 5 -17.25 -4.55 -6.20
CA VAL A 5 -17.37 -4.98 -4.79
C VAL A 5 -17.92 -3.88 -3.88
N ASP A 6 -18.32 -2.74 -4.48
CA ASP A 6 -18.75 -1.55 -3.75
C ASP A 6 -17.77 -1.17 -2.63
N ALA A 7 -16.48 -1.17 -2.95
CA ALA A 7 -15.43 -0.84 -1.98
C ALA A 7 -15.47 0.66 -1.62
N ASP A 8 -15.19 0.98 -0.37
CA ASP A 8 -14.93 2.36 0.07
C ASP A 8 -13.47 2.74 -0.18
N ALA A 9 -12.57 1.76 -0.11
CA ALA A 9 -11.17 1.89 -0.47
C ALA A 9 -10.67 0.63 -1.21
N THR A 10 -9.85 0.82 -2.24
CA THR A 10 -9.10 -0.27 -2.88
C THR A 10 -7.63 0.11 -2.99
N ILE A 11 -6.77 -0.76 -2.43
CA ILE A 11 -5.33 -0.55 -2.35
C ILE A 11 -4.63 -1.47 -3.36
N GLY A 12 -3.78 -0.89 -4.20
CA GLY A 12 -2.86 -1.64 -5.05
C GLY A 12 -1.70 -2.18 -4.23
N VAL A 13 -1.45 -3.48 -4.30
CA VAL A 13 -0.39 -4.16 -3.56
C VAL A 13 0.49 -4.99 -4.47
N ALA A 14 1.72 -5.27 -4.04
CA ALA A 14 2.58 -6.27 -4.63
C ALA A 14 3.35 -7.01 -3.53
N GLU A 15 3.93 -8.15 -3.89
CA GLU A 15 4.85 -8.85 -3.00
C GLU A 15 6.17 -8.07 -2.91
N VAL A 16 6.65 -7.85 -1.68
CA VAL A 16 7.87 -7.10 -1.40
C VAL A 16 8.82 -7.94 -0.54
N GLU A 17 10.12 -7.81 -0.79
CA GLU A 17 11.14 -8.46 0.03
C GLU A 17 11.41 -7.69 1.34
N ASP A 18 11.37 -6.36 1.26
CA ASP A 18 11.63 -5.47 2.41
C ASP A 18 10.34 -4.77 2.87
N PRO A 19 9.73 -5.21 4.00
CA PRO A 19 8.52 -4.62 4.52
C PRO A 19 8.75 -3.23 5.16
N THR A 20 9.99 -2.89 5.52
CA THR A 20 10.31 -1.64 6.24
C THR A 20 10.17 -0.39 5.37
N ARG A 21 9.99 -0.57 4.06
CA ARG A 21 9.82 0.49 3.07
C ARG A 21 8.36 0.80 2.74
N HIS A 22 7.41 -0.05 3.15
CA HIS A 22 6.04 -0.02 2.64
C HIS A 22 5.00 -0.05 3.77
N GLY A 23 3.78 0.42 3.48
CA GLY A 23 2.61 0.05 4.25
C GLY A 23 2.26 -1.41 3.99
N MET A 24 2.24 -2.26 5.02
CA MET A 24 2.05 -3.70 4.89
C MET A 24 0.63 -4.08 5.28
N ILE A 25 -0.07 -4.78 4.39
CA ILE A 25 -1.46 -5.17 4.63
C ILE A 25 -1.54 -6.54 5.32
N LYS A 26 -2.57 -6.75 6.12
CA LYS A 26 -3.02 -8.07 6.56
C LYS A 26 -4.22 -8.49 5.69
N PRO A 27 -4.06 -9.45 4.78
CA PRO A 27 -5.18 -9.91 3.95
C PRO A 27 -6.16 -10.72 4.78
N GLY A 28 -7.46 -10.49 4.55
CA GLY A 28 -8.55 -11.35 4.98
C GLY A 28 -9.13 -12.16 3.82
N GLU A 29 -10.33 -12.69 4.01
CA GLU A 29 -11.05 -13.39 2.95
C GLU A 29 -11.45 -12.46 1.80
N ASN A 30 -11.61 -13.01 0.59
CA ASN A 30 -12.14 -12.29 -0.57
C ASN A 30 -11.42 -10.97 -0.92
N ASN A 31 -10.11 -10.91 -0.67
CA ASN A 31 -9.25 -9.74 -0.84
C ASN A 31 -9.60 -8.53 0.06
N GLN A 32 -10.31 -8.75 1.16
CA GLN A 32 -10.50 -7.72 2.18
C GLN A 32 -9.15 -7.42 2.87
N ILE A 33 -8.95 -6.19 3.31
CA ILE A 33 -7.86 -5.83 4.21
C ILE A 33 -8.42 -5.79 5.63
N ILE A 34 -7.87 -6.60 6.53
CA ILE A 34 -8.31 -6.67 7.93
C ILE A 34 -7.42 -5.87 8.89
N ASP A 35 -6.21 -5.52 8.46
CA ASP A 35 -5.32 -4.61 9.17
C ASP A 35 -4.28 -4.05 8.18
N ILE A 36 -3.65 -2.94 8.53
CA ILE A 36 -2.56 -2.35 7.76
C ILE A 36 -1.59 -1.63 8.70
N VAL A 37 -0.29 -1.79 8.48
CA VAL A 37 0.75 -1.24 9.36
C VAL A 37 1.78 -0.50 8.52
N GLU A 38 2.10 0.75 8.89
CA GLU A 38 3.12 1.55 8.21
C GLU A 38 4.52 1.08 8.59
N LYS A 39 5.32 0.68 7.59
CA LYS A 39 6.75 0.39 7.70
C LYS A 39 7.12 -0.43 8.96
N PRO A 40 6.48 -1.60 9.18
CA PRO A 40 6.75 -2.42 10.35
C PRO A 40 8.19 -2.96 10.31
N SER A 41 8.71 -3.36 11.47
CA SER A 41 9.90 -4.21 11.49
C SER A 41 9.59 -5.55 10.81
N PRO A 42 10.60 -6.25 10.24
CA PRO A 42 10.36 -7.52 9.53
C PRO A 42 9.57 -8.55 10.36
N GLU A 43 9.89 -8.68 11.65
CA GLU A 43 9.22 -9.58 12.60
C GLU A 43 7.76 -9.20 12.89
N LYS A 44 7.38 -7.94 12.69
CA LYS A 44 6.02 -7.42 12.93
C LYS A 44 5.22 -7.27 11.64
N SER A 45 5.79 -7.63 10.49
CA SER A 45 5.09 -7.51 9.22
C SER A 45 3.92 -8.50 9.16
N PRO A 46 2.68 -8.05 8.92
CA PRO A 46 1.52 -8.93 8.90
C PRO A 46 1.47 -9.86 7.67
N SER A 47 2.22 -9.54 6.62
CA SER A 47 2.35 -10.33 5.40
C SER A 47 3.57 -9.87 4.58
N ASN A 48 3.72 -10.39 3.37
CA ASN A 48 4.66 -9.91 2.35
C ASN A 48 4.00 -8.96 1.33
N LEU A 49 2.76 -8.50 1.55
CA LEU A 49 2.04 -7.62 0.63
C LEU A 49 2.19 -6.15 1.03
N GLY A 50 2.99 -5.42 0.26
CA GLY A 50 3.22 -3.99 0.43
C GLY A 50 2.32 -3.13 -0.46
N CYS A 51 1.94 -1.94 0.03
CA CYS A 51 1.19 -0.94 -0.72
C CYS A 51 2.05 -0.25 -1.78
N MET A 52 1.55 -0.16 -3.02
CA MET A 52 2.31 0.29 -4.20
C MET A 52 2.03 1.73 -4.61
N GLY A 53 1.49 2.56 -3.69
CA GLY A 53 1.15 3.95 -4.01
C GLY A 53 -0.05 4.12 -4.96
N VAL A 54 -0.78 3.05 -5.28
CA VAL A 54 -1.96 3.08 -6.13
C VAL A 54 -3.21 2.90 -5.27
N TYR A 55 -4.06 3.91 -5.24
CA TYR A 55 -5.22 3.94 -4.36
C TYR A 55 -6.48 4.39 -5.10
N ILE A 56 -7.61 3.79 -4.76
CA ILE A 56 -8.93 4.25 -5.17
C ILE A 56 -9.76 4.43 -3.89
N PHE A 57 -10.31 5.62 -3.68
CA PHE A 57 -11.08 5.97 -2.49
C PHE A 57 -12.41 6.60 -2.85
N LYS A 58 -13.44 6.28 -2.07
CA LYS A 58 -14.61 7.16 -1.91
C LYS A 58 -14.25 8.33 -0.99
N PRO A 59 -15.03 9.44 -1.00
CA PRO A 59 -14.72 10.64 -0.20
C PRO A 59 -14.56 10.43 1.31
N VAL A 60 -15.07 9.34 1.86
CA VAL A 60 -14.94 8.98 3.28
C VAL A 60 -13.49 8.94 3.79
N ILE A 61 -12.51 8.71 2.90
CA ILE A 61 -11.09 8.79 3.26
C ILE A 61 -10.71 10.14 3.87
N PHE A 62 -11.35 11.25 3.46
CA PHE A 62 -11.05 12.57 4.00
C PHE A 62 -11.43 12.69 5.47
N ASP A 63 -12.49 12.01 5.92
CA ASP A 63 -12.87 11.99 7.34
C ASP A 63 -11.82 11.23 8.16
N ALA A 64 -11.30 10.12 7.62
CA ALA A 64 -10.20 9.38 8.24
C ALA A 64 -8.90 10.19 8.28
N ILE A 65 -8.53 10.88 7.19
CA ILE A 65 -7.35 11.76 7.13
C ILE A 65 -7.41 12.86 8.20
N ARG A 66 -8.58 13.47 8.42
CA ARG A 66 -8.74 14.49 9.48
C ARG A 66 -8.55 13.94 10.89
N LYS A 67 -8.79 12.64 11.11
CA LYS A 67 -8.58 11.94 12.38
C LYS A 67 -7.15 11.43 12.55
N THR A 68 -6.40 11.29 11.45
CA THR A 68 -5.03 10.80 11.45
C THR A 68 -4.13 11.72 12.28
N LYS A 69 -3.34 11.12 13.16
CA LYS A 69 -2.34 11.81 13.98
C LYS A 69 -0.95 11.57 13.37
N PRO A 70 0.05 12.41 13.68
CA PRO A 70 1.42 12.13 13.28
C PRO A 70 1.89 10.75 13.77
N GLY A 71 2.45 9.95 12.86
CA GLY A 71 2.92 8.59 13.10
C GLY A 71 4.43 8.48 12.94
N VAL A 72 4.88 7.51 12.14
CA VAL A 72 6.31 7.28 11.83
C VAL A 72 6.94 8.58 11.32
N LYS A 73 8.08 8.95 11.90
CA LYS A 73 8.83 10.18 11.57
C LYS A 73 8.02 11.49 11.74
N ASN A 74 6.99 11.49 12.58
CA ASN A 74 6.12 12.65 12.81
C ASN A 74 5.36 13.11 11.54
N GLU A 75 5.12 12.18 10.61
CA GLU A 75 4.36 12.42 9.37
C GLU A 75 2.93 11.90 9.51
N TYR A 76 2.00 12.51 8.77
CA TYR A 76 0.64 11.98 8.62
C TYR A 76 0.64 10.88 7.57
N GLN A 77 0.56 9.62 8.01
CA GLN A 77 0.67 8.47 7.13
C GLN A 77 -0.70 8.10 6.55
N LEU A 78 -0.78 7.97 5.22
CA LEU A 78 -2.02 7.50 4.57
C LEU A 78 -2.41 6.10 5.05
N THR A 79 -1.43 5.27 5.38
CA THR A 79 -1.62 3.95 6.00
C THR A 79 -2.44 4.04 7.29
N ASP A 80 -2.20 5.04 8.14
CA ASP A 80 -2.95 5.24 9.38
C ASP A 80 -4.38 5.70 9.09
N SER A 81 -4.60 6.53 8.05
CA SER A 81 -5.95 6.88 7.59
C SER A 81 -6.71 5.66 7.06
N ILE A 82 -6.06 4.77 6.30
CA ILE A 82 -6.68 3.53 5.83
C ILE A 82 -7.00 2.61 7.00
N LYS A 83 -6.11 2.54 8.01
CA LYS A 83 -6.37 1.79 9.25
C LYS A 83 -7.62 2.31 9.96
N ILE A 84 -7.80 3.62 10.07
CA ILE A 84 -9.02 4.22 10.64
C ILE A 84 -10.26 3.78 9.86
N LEU A 85 -10.21 3.73 8.52
CA LEU A 85 -11.33 3.20 7.73
C LEU A 85 -11.63 1.73 8.07
N ILE A 86 -10.61 0.89 8.22
CA ILE A 86 -10.78 -0.53 8.60
C ILE A 86 -11.41 -0.64 9.99
N ASP A 87 -10.86 0.08 10.97
CA ASP A 87 -11.29 0.05 12.36
C ASP A 87 -12.73 0.60 12.54
N GLU A 88 -13.17 1.52 11.66
CA GLU A 88 -14.54 2.05 11.61
C GLU A 88 -15.51 1.18 10.79
N GLY A 89 -15.06 0.05 10.25
CA GLY A 89 -15.90 -0.95 9.57
C GLY A 89 -16.19 -0.65 8.10
N TYR A 90 -15.42 0.23 7.45
CA TYR A 90 -15.56 0.49 6.02
C TYR A 90 -15.04 -0.65 5.15
N LYS A 91 -15.53 -0.73 3.91
CA LYS A 91 -15.19 -1.77 2.94
C LYS A 91 -13.84 -1.50 2.29
N VAL A 92 -12.76 -1.95 2.93
CA VAL A 92 -11.38 -1.82 2.43
C VAL A 92 -10.90 -3.12 1.80
N PHE A 93 -10.50 -3.05 0.54
CA PHE A 93 -10.01 -4.21 -0.23
C PHE A 93 -8.64 -3.95 -0.85
N TYR A 94 -7.96 -5.01 -1.27
CA TYR A 94 -6.73 -4.89 -2.06
C TYR A 94 -6.87 -5.52 -3.45
N ARG A 95 -5.97 -5.12 -4.34
CA ARG A 95 -5.68 -5.82 -5.59
C ARG A 95 -4.19 -5.93 -5.79
N LYS A 96 -3.73 -7.15 -6.11
CA LYS A 96 -2.37 -7.35 -6.61
C LYS A 96 -2.23 -6.62 -7.94
N ILE A 97 -1.20 -5.79 -8.07
CA ILE A 97 -0.82 -5.17 -9.33
C ILE A 97 0.11 -6.12 -10.06
N ASP A 98 -0.23 -6.43 -11.31
CA ASP A 98 0.61 -7.25 -12.18
C ASP A 98 1.79 -6.44 -12.71
N GLY A 99 2.91 -7.11 -12.93
CA GLY A 99 4.13 -6.51 -13.46
C GLY A 99 5.16 -6.16 -12.38
N LYS A 100 6.22 -5.44 -12.79
CA LYS A 100 7.34 -5.10 -11.92
C LYS A 100 7.12 -3.73 -11.29
N HIS A 101 7.04 -3.70 -9.96
CA HIS A 101 7.10 -2.45 -9.21
C HIS A 101 8.55 -2.06 -8.96
N ILE A 102 8.90 -0.81 -9.30
CA ILE A 102 10.23 -0.26 -9.06
C ILE A 102 10.05 1.07 -8.31
N ASP A 103 10.36 1.05 -7.02
CA ASP A 103 10.43 2.26 -6.21
C ASP A 103 11.79 2.94 -6.46
N VAL A 104 11.76 4.17 -6.99
CA VAL A 104 12.95 4.97 -7.32
C VAL A 104 13.34 5.95 -6.19
N GLY A 105 13.09 5.58 -4.94
CA GLY A 105 13.37 6.41 -3.77
C GLY A 105 14.86 6.64 -3.43
N THR A 106 15.80 5.93 -4.05
CA THR A 106 17.25 6.11 -3.86
C THR A 106 17.99 6.22 -5.19
N ILE A 107 19.20 6.81 -5.18
CA ILE A 107 20.07 6.88 -6.38
C ILE A 107 20.36 5.49 -6.94
N GLU A 108 20.56 4.51 -6.06
CA GLU A 108 20.83 3.13 -6.46
C GLU A 108 19.60 2.48 -7.09
N ASP A 109 18.41 2.70 -6.51
CA ASP A 109 17.15 2.21 -7.08
C ASP A 109 16.86 2.86 -8.44
N PHE A 110 17.14 4.16 -8.59
CA PHE A 110 17.02 4.86 -9.87
C PHE A 110 17.94 4.29 -10.96
N LYS A 111 19.20 3.98 -10.62
CA LYS A 111 20.14 3.31 -11.54
C LYS A 111 19.62 1.94 -11.97
N LYS A 112 19.13 1.14 -11.02
CA LYS A 112 18.53 -0.18 -11.29
C LYS A 112 17.29 -0.07 -12.19
N ALA A 113 16.45 0.94 -11.95
CA ALA A 113 15.29 1.23 -12.80
C ALA A 113 15.72 1.51 -14.24
N ASN A 114 16.68 2.42 -14.44
CA ASN A 114 17.18 2.76 -15.78
C ASN A 114 17.79 1.55 -16.49
N LEU A 115 18.60 0.75 -15.78
CA LEU A 115 19.18 -0.47 -16.36
C LEU A 115 18.09 -1.49 -16.74
N PHE A 116 17.05 -1.62 -15.92
CA PHE A 116 15.91 -2.48 -16.25
C PHE A 116 15.20 -1.98 -17.50
N PHE A 117 14.89 -0.68 -17.59
CA PHE A 117 14.23 -0.12 -18.75
C PHE A 117 15.08 -0.22 -20.02
N SER A 118 16.39 0.03 -19.97
CA SER A 118 17.25 -0.10 -21.16
C SER A 118 17.18 -1.51 -21.75
N LYS A 119 17.23 -2.54 -20.90
CA LYS A 119 17.14 -3.95 -21.36
C LYS A 119 15.80 -4.31 -21.98
N VAL A 120 14.71 -3.68 -21.52
CA VAL A 120 13.36 -3.93 -22.04
C VAL A 120 13.15 -3.27 -23.42
N TYR A 121 13.87 -2.19 -23.72
CA TYR A 121 13.75 -1.44 -24.99
C TYR A 121 14.80 -1.83 -26.05
N ASP A 122 15.83 -2.60 -25.67
CA ASP A 122 16.82 -3.17 -26.59
C ASP A 122 16.38 -4.53 -27.18
N GLU A 123 15.18 -5.03 -26.81
CA GLU A 123 14.48 -6.21 -27.37
C GLU A 123 13.22 -5.79 -28.14
#